data_AF-A0A7W1AV71-F1
#
_entry.id   AF-A0A7W1AV71-F1
#
_cell.length_a   1.000
_cell.length_b   1.000
_cell.length_c   1.000
_cell.angle_alpha   90.00
_cell.angle_beta   90.00
_cell.angle_gamma   90.00
#
_symmetry.space_group_name_H-M   'P 1'
#
loop_
_entity.id
_entity.type
_entity.pdbx_description
1 polymer ?
#
loop_
_entity_poly.entity_id
_entity_poly.type
_entity_poly.pdbx_seq_one_letter_code
_entity_poly.pdbx_strand_id
1 'polypeptide(L)'
;MSWDSGFDHVTRVDELNGTWYCEMRIPLVSLGVKQINSGAEWRINFYRCDGTRHPKRRRSLAWSPTTVESFHTPSCFGIIRFEE
;
A
#
# COMPACT_ATOMS: atom_id res chain seq x y z
N MET A 1 5.04 -22.79 4.91
CA MET A 1 3.77 -22.16 4.48
C MET A 1 4.13 -20.97 3.60
N SER A 2 3.67 -20.93 2.36
CA SER A 2 3.70 -19.71 1.54
C SER A 2 2.37 -19.00 1.74
N TRP A 3 2.41 -17.80 2.32
CA TRP A 3 1.24 -16.93 2.37
C TRP A 3 0.98 -16.35 0.98
N ASP A 4 -0.29 -16.28 0.59
CA ASP A 4 -0.77 -15.68 -0.66
C ASP A 4 -2.10 -14.97 -0.36
N SER A 5 -2.25 -13.75 -0.86
CA SER A 5 -3.46 -12.95 -0.70
C SER A 5 -4.46 -13.11 -1.85
N GLY A 6 -4.03 -13.69 -2.98
CA GLY A 6 -4.86 -13.84 -4.17
C GLY A 6 -5.31 -12.51 -4.79
N PHE A 7 -4.57 -11.41 -4.58
CA PHE A 7 -4.88 -10.15 -5.23
C PHE A 7 -4.57 -10.21 -6.73
N ASP A 8 -5.39 -9.52 -7.51
CA ASP A 8 -5.07 -9.22 -8.90
C ASP A 8 -4.37 -7.86 -8.97
N HIS A 9 -3.50 -7.70 -9.96
CA HIS A 9 -2.86 -6.43 -10.22
C HIS A 9 -2.64 -6.23 -11.71
N VAL A 10 -2.55 -4.97 -12.12
CA VAL A 10 -2.09 -4.57 -13.45
C VAL A 10 -1.12 -3.41 -13.30
N THR A 11 -0.08 -3.40 -14.13
CA THR A 11 0.87 -2.30 -14.22
C THR A 11 0.86 -1.73 -15.63
N ARG A 12 0.78 -0.41 -15.74
CA ARG A 12 0.92 0.31 -17.02
C ARG A 12 2.08 1.29 -16.92
N VAL A 13 2.99 1.23 -17.88
CA VAL A 13 4.08 2.20 -18.03
C VAL A 13 3.68 3.23 -19.09
N ASP A 14 3.81 4.50 -18.74
CA ASP A 14 3.71 5.65 -19.63
C ASP A 14 5.12 6.20 -19.83
N GLU A 15 5.79 5.72 -20.86
CA GLU A 15 7.19 6.09 -21.15
C GLU A 15 7.32 7.56 -21.54
N LEU A 16 6.32 8.12 -22.22
CA LEU A 16 6.32 9.52 -22.66
C LEU A 16 6.37 10.46 -21.46
N ASN A 17 5.61 10.16 -20.41
CA ASN A 17 5.53 10.96 -19.20
C ASN A 17 6.45 10.45 -18.07
N GLY A 18 7.28 9.44 -18.33
CA GLY A 18 8.17 8.83 -17.32
C GLY A 18 7.44 8.33 -16.07
N THR A 19 6.18 7.91 -16.22
CA THR A 19 5.28 7.56 -15.12
C THR A 19 4.84 6.10 -15.26
N TRP A 20 4.65 5.40 -14.14
CA TRP A 20 4.00 4.10 -14.15
C TRP A 20 2.85 4.11 -13.15
N TYR A 21 1.83 3.31 -13.46
CA TYR A 21 0.62 3.15 -12.69
C TYR A 21 0.53 1.68 -12.28
N CYS A 22 0.11 1.43 -11.04
CA CYS A 22 -0.27 0.11 -10.58
C CYS A 22 -1.66 0.18 -9.96
N GLU A 23 -2.49 -0.78 -10.33
CA GLU A 23 -3.80 -0.99 -9.76
C GLU A 23 -3.83 -2.37 -9.12
N MET A 24 -4.41 -2.45 -7.93
CA MET A 24 -4.51 -3.69 -7.14
C MET A 24 -5.96 -3.94 -6.73
N ARG A 25 -6.43 -5.16 -6.96
CA ARG A 25 -7.72 -5.65 -6.46
C ARG A 25 -7.47 -6.68 -5.37
N ILE A 26 -7.65 -6.27 -4.12
CA ILE A 26 -7.39 -7.11 -2.95
C ILE A 26 -8.71 -7.77 -2.48
N PRO A 27 -8.82 -9.12 -2.46
CA PRO A 27 -10.01 -9.80 -1.97
C PRO A 27 -10.21 -9.55 -0.47
N LEU A 28 -11.41 -9.14 -0.04
CA LEU A 28 -11.69 -8.89 1.37
C LEU A 28 -11.48 -10.13 2.25
N VAL A 29 -11.79 -11.32 1.71
CA VAL A 29 -11.58 -12.60 2.39
C VAL A 29 -10.11 -12.85 2.76
N SER A 30 -9.16 -12.33 1.97
CA SER A 30 -7.72 -12.43 2.27
C SER A 30 -7.32 -11.63 3.51
N LEU A 31 -8.14 -10.65 3.88
CA LEU A 31 -7.97 -9.79 5.07
C LEU A 31 -8.81 -10.30 6.26
N GLY A 32 -9.50 -11.43 6.13
CA GLY A 32 -10.45 -11.89 7.15
C GLY A 32 -11.70 -11.02 7.26
N VAL A 33 -12.00 -10.20 6.24
CA VAL A 33 -13.12 -9.28 6.21
C VAL A 33 -14.23 -9.85 5.33
N LYS A 34 -15.46 -9.93 5.86
CA LYS A 34 -16.63 -10.41 5.09
C LYS A 34 -17.19 -9.34 4.16
N GLN A 35 -17.29 -8.10 4.65
CA GLN A 35 -17.81 -6.94 3.92
C GLN A 35 -17.28 -5.64 4.51
N ILE A 36 -17.24 -4.57 3.71
CA ILE A 36 -16.98 -3.21 4.17
C ILE A 36 -18.32 -2.49 4.25
N ASN A 37 -18.62 -1.92 5.42
CA ASN A 37 -19.84 -1.11 5.60
C ASN A 37 -19.50 0.37 5.40
N SER A 38 -20.48 1.17 4.99
CA SER A 38 -20.36 2.63 4.97
C SER A 38 -20.01 3.18 6.35
N GLY A 39 -19.12 4.17 6.39
CA GLY A 39 -18.55 4.74 7.61
C GLY A 39 -17.49 3.87 8.30
N ALA A 40 -17.16 2.69 7.77
CA ALA A 40 -16.08 1.87 8.34
C ALA A 40 -14.74 2.58 8.23
N GLU A 41 -13.95 2.56 9.31
CA GLU A 41 -12.62 3.16 9.37
C GLU A 41 -11.55 2.08 9.50
N TRP A 42 -10.60 2.07 8.58
CA TRP A 42 -9.46 1.14 8.58
C TRP A 42 -8.16 1.88 8.77
N ARG A 43 -7.25 1.26 9.53
CA ARG A 43 -5.87 1.73 9.65
C ARG A 43 -5.03 1.15 8.52
N ILE A 44 -4.42 2.01 7.72
CA ILE A 44 -3.60 1.61 6.57
C ILE A 44 -2.49 2.62 6.29
N ASN A 45 -1.46 2.17 5.59
CA ASN A 45 -0.44 3.04 5.02
C ASN A 45 -0.01 2.52 3.64
N PHE A 46 0.53 3.41 2.82
CA PHE A 46 1.05 3.10 1.50
C PHE A 46 2.50 3.53 1.43
N TYR A 47 3.36 2.64 0.94
CA TYR A 47 4.80 2.84 0.94
C TYR A 47 5.36 2.78 -0.48
N ARG A 48 6.38 3.60 -0.74
CA ARG A 48 7.20 3.51 -1.95
C ARG A 48 8.67 3.49 -1.56
N CYS A 49 9.36 2.43 -1.96
CA CYS A 49 10.81 2.39 -1.99
C CYS A 49 11.27 2.77 -3.38
N ASP A 50 12.00 3.88 -3.53
CA ASP A 50 12.56 4.28 -4.82
C ASP A 50 14.08 4.44 -4.73
N GLY A 51 14.72 4.52 -5.90
CA GLY A 51 16.17 4.65 -6.02
C GLY A 51 16.89 3.34 -6.31
N THR A 52 18.19 3.47 -6.59
CA THR A 52 19.05 2.34 -6.94
C THR A 52 19.24 1.40 -5.74
N ARG A 53 19.62 0.15 -6.00
CA ARG A 53 19.90 -0.88 -4.98
C ARG A 53 20.96 -0.47 -3.94
N HIS A 54 21.73 0.59 -4.19
CA HIS A 54 22.67 1.15 -3.21
C HIS A 54 21.93 1.82 -2.03
N PRO A 55 22.19 1.42 -0.77
CA PRO A 55 21.40 1.83 0.38
C PRO A 55 21.37 3.35 0.60
N LYS A 56 22.47 4.06 0.36
CA LYS A 56 22.52 5.54 0.48
C LYS A 56 21.69 6.30 -0.56
N ARG A 57 21.13 5.62 -1.56
CA ARG A 57 20.34 6.22 -2.65
C ARG A 57 18.89 5.74 -2.66
N ARG A 58 18.51 4.91 -1.69
CA ARG A 58 17.15 4.41 -1.54
C ARG A 58 16.36 5.41 -0.71
N ARG A 59 15.20 5.87 -1.19
CA ARG A 59 14.29 6.67 -0.36
C ARG A 59 13.11 5.82 0.04
N SER A 60 12.68 6.02 1.28
CA SER A 60 11.52 5.38 1.88
C SER A 60 10.44 6.44 2.02
N LEU A 61 9.39 6.30 1.22
CA LEU A 61 8.27 7.23 1.15
C LEU A 61 7.04 6.57 1.75
N ALA A 62 6.20 7.35 2.42
CA ALA A 62 4.96 6.89 3.03
C ALA A 62 3.84 7.91 2.82
N TRP A 63 2.60 7.45 2.70
CA TRP A 63 1.41 8.32 2.68
C TRP A 63 1.17 8.95 4.05
N SER A 64 1.09 8.12 5.11
CA SER A 64 1.12 8.59 6.49
C SER A 64 2.57 8.58 7.01
N PRO A 65 3.11 9.69 7.53
CA PRO A 65 4.50 9.78 7.99
C PRO A 65 4.84 8.67 9.00
N THR A 66 5.88 7.89 8.68
CA THR A 66 6.41 6.89 9.60
C THR A 66 7.63 7.50 10.28
N THR A 67 7.49 7.93 11.52
CA THR A 67 8.50 8.68 12.30
C THR A 67 9.63 7.78 12.83
N VAL A 68 9.70 6.54 12.35
CA VAL A 68 10.64 5.50 12.71
C VAL A 68 11.14 4.79 11.46
N GLU A 69 12.32 4.17 11.53
CA GLU A 69 12.93 3.46 10.39
C GLU A 69 12.34 2.05 10.20
N SER A 70 11.02 1.96 10.05
CA SER A 70 10.31 0.70 9.81
C SER A 70 8.95 0.96 9.16
N PHE A 71 8.55 0.12 8.20
CA PHE A 71 7.17 0.14 7.67
C PHE A 71 6.19 -0.68 8.51
N HIS A 72 6.68 -1.46 9.48
CA HIS A 72 5.86 -2.35 10.31
C HIS A 72 5.53 -1.68 11.64
N THR A 73 5.05 -0.44 11.58
CA THR A 73 4.67 0.34 12.77
C THR A 73 3.20 0.77 12.66
N PRO A 74 2.25 -0.11 13.06
CA PRO A 74 0.81 0.13 12.90
C PRO A 74 0.29 1.41 13.58
N SER A 75 0.98 1.92 14.60
CA SER A 75 0.63 3.19 15.26
C SER A 75 0.81 4.41 14.35
N CYS A 76 1.67 4.34 13.33
CA CYS A 76 1.87 5.41 12.34
C CYS A 76 0.89 5.33 11.15
N PHE A 77 0.04 4.31 11.08
CA PHE A 77 -0.92 4.18 9.97
C PHE A 77 -1.98 5.28 10.03
N GLY A 78 -2.34 5.79 8.84
CA GLY A 78 -3.45 6.72 8.68
C GLY A 78 -4.79 5.99 8.74
N ILE A 79 -5.87 6.76 8.61
CA ILE A 79 -7.25 6.23 8.58
C ILE A 79 -7.80 6.41 7.17
N ILE A 80 -8.30 5.33 6.58
CA ILE A 80 -9.23 5.38 5.45
C ILE A 80 -10.63 5.15 5.99
N ARG A 81 -11.55 6.03 5.62
CA ARG A 81 -12.97 5.86 5.85
C ARG A 81 -13.67 5.50 4.56
N PHE A 82 -14.45 4.42 4.57
CA PHE A 82 -15.20 3.96 3.42
C PHE A 82 -16.58 4.61 3.40
N GLU A 83 -16.99 5.12 2.24
CA GLU A 83 -18.27 5.80 1.99
C GLU A 83 -19.02 5.10 0.85
N GLU A 84 -20.31 5.42 0.66
CA GLU A 84 -21.17 4.91 -0.43
C GLU A 84 -20.92 5.58 -1.78
#